data_AF-A0A1Q7KS37-F1
#
_entry.id   AF-A0A1Q7KS37-F1
#
_cell.length_a   1.000
_cell.length_b   1.000
_cell.length_c   1.000
_cell.angle_alpha   90.00
_cell.angle_beta   90.00
_cell.angle_gamma   90.00
#
_symmetry.space_group_name_H-M   'P 1'
#
loop_
_entity.id
_entity.type
_entity.pdbx_description
1 polymer ?
#
loop_
_entity_poly.entity_id
_entity_poly.type
_entity_poly.pdbx_seq_one_letter_code
_entity_poly.pdbx_strand_id
1 'polypeptide(L)'
;MCATTAAAQIKVSGTAQCGKPDPVHLVPVGDRPDHSLGIEQVKCTWTKPLEIGTDKSKDGVSTATADVSGDTSRARGSHVATMESGDKFFMWGIRVQRRPKTLR
;
A
#
# COMPACT_ATOMS: atom_id res chain seq x y z
N MET A 1 31.94 28.88 -7.39
CA MET A 1 30.48 28.90 -7.59
C MET A 1 29.97 27.50 -7.30
N CYS A 2 29.35 27.29 -6.13
CA CYS A 2 28.82 25.98 -5.74
C CYS A 2 27.39 25.88 -6.29
N ALA A 3 27.20 25.11 -7.36
CA ALA A 3 25.89 24.92 -7.96
C ALA A 3 25.04 24.03 -7.05
N THR A 4 24.15 24.64 -6.26
CA THR A 4 23.02 23.93 -5.67
C THR A 4 22.08 23.53 -6.80
N THR A 5 22.26 22.35 -7.38
CA THR A 5 21.22 21.74 -8.21
C THR A 5 20.02 21.51 -7.31
N ALA A 6 19.00 22.36 -7.43
CA ALA A 6 17.70 22.07 -6.86
C ALA A 6 17.26 20.73 -7.45
N ALA A 7 17.20 19.68 -6.62
CA ALA A 7 16.61 18.42 -7.03
C ALA A 7 15.16 18.73 -7.39
N ALA A 8 14.83 18.74 -8.68
CA ALA A 8 13.46 18.90 -9.12
C ALA A 8 12.66 17.74 -8.51
N GLN A 9 11.81 18.05 -7.53
CA GLN A 9 10.86 17.07 -7.01
C GLN A 9 9.87 16.77 -8.14
N ILE A 10 10.11 15.67 -8.86
CA ILE A 10 9.19 15.20 -9.87
C ILE A 10 7.93 14.73 -9.15
N LYS A 11 6.83 15.44 -9.38
CA LYS A 11 5.53 15.05 -8.85
C LYS A 11 5.04 13.84 -9.64
N VAL A 12 5.01 12.69 -8.97
CA VAL A 12 4.47 11.46 -9.54
C VAL A 12 3.13 11.16 -8.90
N SER A 13 2.14 10.81 -9.71
CA SER A 13 0.80 10.43 -9.24
C SER A 13 0.25 9.31 -10.10
N GLY A 14 -0.48 8.40 -9.49
CA GLY A 14 -1.24 7.38 -10.20
C GLY A 14 -2.41 6.91 -9.33
N THR A 15 -3.23 6.01 -9.87
CA THR A 15 -4.34 5.39 -9.15
C THR A 15 -4.29 3.89 -9.34
N ALA A 16 -4.19 3.18 -8.22
CA ALA A 16 -4.24 1.73 -8.16
C ALA A 16 -5.56 1.25 -7.55
N GLN A 17 -6.15 0.24 -8.16
CA GLN A 17 -7.33 -0.48 -7.69
C GLN A 17 -6.84 -1.79 -7.15
N CYS A 18 -7.02 -1.98 -5.85
CA CYS A 18 -6.66 -3.21 -5.17
C CYS A 18 -7.88 -4.10 -5.03
N GLY A 19 -7.70 -5.40 -5.30
CA GLY A 19 -8.75 -6.40 -5.13
C GLY A 19 -9.03 -6.72 -3.66
N LYS A 20 -9.70 -7.84 -3.42
CA LYS A 20 -9.82 -8.40 -2.08
C LYS A 20 -8.45 -8.93 -1.63
N PRO A 21 -8.01 -8.66 -0.40
CA PRO A 21 -6.78 -9.25 0.11
C PRO A 21 -6.88 -10.78 0.20
N ASP A 22 -5.83 -11.47 -0.24
CA ASP A 22 -5.64 -12.91 -0.23
C ASP A 22 -4.13 -13.24 -0.39
N PRO A 23 -3.47 -13.88 0.59
CA PRO A 23 -4.01 -14.34 1.88
C PRO A 23 -4.28 -13.20 2.88
N VAL A 24 -5.15 -13.50 3.86
CA VAL A 24 -5.36 -12.72 5.08
C VAL A 24 -5.27 -13.64 6.27
N HIS A 25 -4.41 -13.30 7.23
CA HIS A 25 -4.33 -13.99 8.51
C HIS A 25 -4.55 -12.97 9.62
N LEU A 26 -5.47 -13.28 10.53
CA LEU A 26 -5.78 -12.49 11.72
C LEU A 26 -5.72 -13.39 12.95
N VAL A 27 -5.10 -12.89 13.99
CA VAL A 27 -4.92 -13.60 15.27
C VAL A 27 -5.43 -12.68 16.39
N PRO A 28 -6.44 -13.10 17.16
CA PRO A 28 -6.87 -12.39 18.36
C PRO A 28 -5.73 -12.28 19.37
N VAL A 29 -5.53 -11.08 19.94
CA VAL A 29 -4.47 -10.85 20.93
C VAL A 29 -4.87 -11.32 22.32
N GLY A 30 -6.15 -11.17 22.68
CA GLY A 30 -6.69 -11.59 23.97
C GLY A 30 -6.44 -10.63 25.13
N ASP A 31 -5.85 -9.46 24.88
CA ASP A 31 -5.63 -8.40 25.87
C ASP A 31 -6.88 -7.54 26.12
N ARG A 32 -7.74 -7.37 25.10
CA ARG A 32 -9.01 -6.65 25.16
C ARG A 32 -9.98 -7.13 24.07
N PRO A 33 -11.29 -6.87 24.20
CA PRO A 33 -12.26 -7.18 23.15
C PRO A 33 -11.89 -6.55 21.80
N ASP A 34 -12.21 -7.25 20.72
CA ASP A 34 -12.07 -6.78 19.33
C ASP A 34 -10.66 -6.32 18.93
N HIS A 35 -9.60 -6.87 19.54
CA HIS A 35 -8.21 -6.60 19.18
C HIS A 35 -7.54 -7.82 18.52
N SER A 36 -6.97 -7.62 17.33
CA SER A 36 -6.28 -8.65 16.56
C SER A 36 -5.07 -8.09 15.82
N LEU A 37 -4.03 -8.90 15.68
CA LEU A 37 -2.90 -8.64 14.78
C LEU A 37 -3.07 -9.46 13.52
N GLY A 38 -2.71 -8.90 12.37
CA GLY A 38 -2.81 -9.61 11.10
C GLY A 38 -1.72 -9.29 10.10
N ILE A 39 -1.66 -10.14 9.08
CA ILE A 39 -0.90 -9.95 7.85
C ILE A 39 -1.83 -10.19 6.67
N GLU A 40 -1.73 -9.32 5.67
CA GLU A 40 -2.52 -9.40 4.46
C GLU A 40 -1.66 -9.11 3.23
N GLN A 41 -2.00 -9.73 2.12
CA GLN A 41 -1.46 -9.42 0.81
C GLN A 41 -2.60 -9.11 -0.16
N VAL A 42 -2.42 -8.13 -1.03
CA VAL A 42 -3.42 -7.73 -2.02
C VAL A 42 -2.77 -7.39 -3.35
N LYS A 43 -3.37 -7.91 -4.42
CA LYS A 43 -3.02 -7.54 -5.80
C LYS A 43 -3.72 -6.24 -6.17
N CYS A 44 -2.99 -5.36 -6.83
CA CYS A 44 -3.48 -4.08 -7.31
C CYS A 44 -3.15 -3.92 -8.80
N THR A 45 -4.07 -3.31 -9.54
CA THR A 45 -3.88 -2.92 -10.94
C THR A 45 -3.95 -1.41 -11.03
N TRP A 46 -3.02 -0.80 -11.76
CA TRP A 46 -2.96 0.65 -11.94
C TRP A 46 -3.87 1.05 -13.10
N THR A 47 -5.08 1.57 -12.81
CA THR A 47 -5.98 2.09 -13.87
C THR A 47 -5.58 3.48 -14.35
N LYS A 48 -4.85 4.23 -13.53
CA LYS A 48 -4.11 5.42 -13.96
C LYS A 48 -2.64 5.17 -13.64
N PRO A 49 -1.81 4.84 -14.64
CA PRO A 49 -0.42 4.55 -14.42
C PRO A 49 0.29 5.70 -13.69
N LEU A 50 1.14 5.33 -12.74
CA LEU A 50 2.21 6.17 -12.24
C LEU A 50 3.35 6.11 -13.27
N GLU A 51 3.76 7.27 -13.77
CA GLU A 51 4.79 7.38 -14.81
C GLU A 51 6.14 7.77 -14.22
N ILE A 52 7.18 6.99 -14.51
CA ILE A 52 8.56 7.32 -14.13
C ILE A 52 9.38 7.38 -15.42
N GLY A 53 9.81 8.60 -15.79
CA GLY A 53 10.36 8.82 -17.12
C GLY A 53 9.31 8.58 -18.19
N THR A 54 9.58 7.66 -19.12
CA THR A 54 8.63 7.24 -20.17
C THR A 54 7.92 5.92 -19.84
N ASP A 55 8.25 5.30 -18.71
CA ASP A 55 7.73 3.99 -18.32
C ASP A 55 6.52 4.13 -17.40
N LYS A 56 5.62 3.14 -17.46
CA LYS A 56 4.29 3.18 -16.83
C LYS A 56 4.10 2.01 -15.89
N SER A 57 3.56 2.26 -14.70
CA SER A 57 3.13 1.21 -13.79
C SER A 57 1.92 0.44 -14.36
N LYS A 58 1.92 -0.89 -14.27
CA LYS A 58 0.76 -1.71 -14.67
C LYS A 58 0.09 -2.43 -13.50
N ASP A 59 0.87 -3.16 -12.72
CA ASP A 59 0.41 -4.07 -11.69
C ASP A 59 1.21 -3.85 -10.41
N GLY A 60 0.70 -4.33 -9.28
CA GLY A 60 1.46 -4.34 -8.05
C GLY A 60 0.89 -5.28 -7.00
N VAL A 61 1.69 -5.53 -5.99
CA VAL A 61 1.30 -6.32 -4.82
C VAL A 61 1.63 -5.51 -3.58
N SER A 62 0.61 -5.25 -2.75
CA SER A 62 0.81 -4.70 -1.41
C SER A 62 0.82 -5.83 -0.38
N THR A 63 1.78 -5.82 0.54
CA THR A 63 1.78 -6.69 1.72
C THR A 63 1.86 -5.82 2.96
N ALA A 64 1.00 -6.07 3.94
CA ALA A 64 0.94 -5.26 5.15
C ALA A 64 0.70 -6.09 6.40
N THR A 65 1.25 -5.65 7.51
CA THR A 65 0.85 -6.08 8.86
C THR A 65 -0.10 -5.04 9.44
N ALA A 66 -1.15 -5.48 10.14
CA ALA A 66 -2.16 -4.60 10.73
C ALA A 66 -2.39 -4.91 12.21
N ASP A 67 -2.45 -3.86 13.02
CA ASP A 67 -3.07 -3.87 14.35
C ASP A 67 -4.51 -3.38 14.19
N VAL A 68 -5.47 -4.26 14.46
CA VAL A 68 -6.90 -4.02 14.29
C VAL A 68 -7.56 -3.98 15.65
N SER A 69 -8.17 -2.85 15.99
CA SER A 69 -8.90 -2.64 17.23
C SER A 69 -10.29 -2.06 16.92
N GLY A 70 -11.33 -2.89 17.04
CA GLY A 70 -12.71 -2.56 16.66
C GLY A 70 -12.79 -2.05 15.22
N ASP A 71 -13.26 -0.80 15.06
CA ASP A 71 -13.41 -0.17 13.74
C ASP A 71 -12.12 0.54 13.25
N THR A 72 -11.00 0.43 13.96
CA THR A 72 -9.72 1.07 13.58
C THR A 72 -8.68 0.04 13.21
N SER A 73 -7.91 0.32 12.14
CA SER A 73 -6.73 -0.46 11.76
C SER A 73 -5.52 0.45 11.57
N ARG A 74 -4.39 0.04 12.15
CA ARG A 74 -3.07 0.62 11.89
C ARG A 74 -2.24 -0.41 11.14
N ALA A 75 -2.09 -0.18 9.83
CA ALA A 75 -1.31 -1.03 8.96
C ALA A 75 0.05 -0.40 8.66
N ARG A 76 1.06 -1.24 8.48
CA ARG A 76 2.35 -0.88 7.90
C ARG A 76 2.71 -1.94 6.87
N GLY A 77 3.28 -1.52 5.75
CA GLY A 77 3.54 -2.47 4.68
C GLY A 77 4.39 -1.91 3.57
N SER A 78 4.54 -2.76 2.56
CA SER A 78 5.28 -2.49 1.34
C SER A 78 4.39 -2.74 0.13
N HIS A 79 4.56 -1.92 -0.89
CA HIS A 79 3.96 -2.11 -2.20
C HIS A 79 5.08 -2.31 -3.22
N VAL A 80 5.00 -3.39 -3.97
CA VAL A 80 5.88 -3.68 -5.10
C VAL A 80 5.07 -3.49 -6.37
N ALA A 81 5.36 -2.44 -7.12
CA ALA A 81 4.74 -2.20 -8.41
C ALA A 81 5.66 -2.68 -9.53
N THR A 82 5.06 -3.21 -10.59
CA THR A 82 5.73 -3.64 -11.82
C THR A 82 5.36 -2.67 -12.94
N MET A 83 6.38 -2.23 -13.66
CA MET A 83 6.28 -1.35 -14.81
C MET A 83 6.02 -2.15 -16.09
N GLU A 84 5.67 -1.48 -17.20
CA GLU A 84 5.49 -2.11 -18.51
C GLU A 84 6.80 -2.75 -19.01
N SER A 85 7.95 -2.11 -18.75
CA SER A 85 9.29 -2.64 -19.04
C SER A 85 9.62 -3.95 -18.28
N GLY A 86 8.90 -4.23 -17.19
CA GLY A 86 9.25 -5.28 -16.23
C GLY A 86 10.04 -4.78 -15.02
N ASP A 87 10.51 -3.54 -15.03
CA ASP A 87 11.15 -2.90 -13.88
C ASP A 87 10.19 -2.80 -12.69
N LYS A 88 10.75 -2.61 -11.49
CA LYS A 88 9.97 -2.55 -10.26
C LYS A 88 10.32 -1.32 -9.44
N PHE A 89 9.30 -0.73 -8.83
CA PHE A 89 9.48 0.26 -7.78
C PHE A 89 8.81 -0.17 -6.49
N PHE A 90 9.35 0.34 -5.38
CA PHE A 90 8.98 -0.06 -4.02
C PHE A 90 8.49 1.15 -3.26
N MET A 91 7.32 1.03 -2.64
CA MET A 91 6.80 2.03 -1.70
C MET A 91 6.66 1.39 -0.33
N TRP A 92 7.04 2.10 0.73
CA TRP A 92 6.76 1.68 2.11
C TRP A 92 5.97 2.76 2.83
N GLY A 93 5.13 2.39 3.78
CA GLY A 93 4.43 3.37 4.59
C GLY A 93 3.53 2.79 5.67
N ILE A 94 3.15 3.66 6.60
CA ILE A 94 2.12 3.39 7.60
C ILE A 94 0.78 3.89 7.05
N ARG A 95 -0.20 3.01 6.92
CA ARG A 95 -1.59 3.35 6.61
C ARG A 95 -2.42 3.25 7.88
N VAL A 96 -2.91 4.37 8.38
CA VAL A 96 -3.97 4.38 9.40
C VAL A 96 -5.30 4.41 8.68
N GLN A 97 -6.07 3.33 8.76
CA GLN A 97 -7.37 3.21 8.12
C GLN A 97 -8.45 3.08 9.21
N ARG A 98 -9.43 3.99 9.24
CA ARG A 98 -10.71 3.68 9.90
C ARG A 98 -11.51 2.79 8.95
N ARG A 99 -12.00 1.65 9.44
CA ARG A 99 -12.95 0.83 8.68
C ARG A 99 -14.27 1.59 8.60
N PRO A 100 -14.86 1.78 7.41
CA PRO A 100 -16.20 2.34 7.29
C PRO A 100 -17.22 1.42 7.99
N LYS A 101 -18.21 2.00 8.68
CA LYS A 101 -19.26 1.26 9.43
C LYS A 101 -20.08 0.29 8.57
N THR A 102 -20.04 0.41 7.24
CA THR A 102 -20.80 -0.38 6.27
C THR A 102 -20.17 -1.73 5.90
N LEU A 103 -19.04 -2.10 6.52
CA LEU A 103 -18.36 -3.39 6.29
C LEU A 103 -18.36 -4.26 7.58
N ARG A 104 -19.49 -4.28 8.30
CA ARG A 104 -19.81 -5.24 9.36
C ARG A 104 -20.67 -6.36 8.80
#